data_AF-A0A238XW61-F1
#
_entry.id   AF-A0A238XW61-F1
#
_cell.length_a   1.000
_cell.length_b   1.000
_cell.length_c   1.000
_cell.angle_alpha   90.00
_cell.angle_beta   90.00
_cell.angle_gamma   90.00
#
_symmetry.space_group_name_H-M   'P 1'
#
loop_
_entity.id
_entity.type
_entity.pdbx_description
1 polymer ?
#
loop_
_entity_poly.entity_id
_entity_poly.type
_entity_poly.pdbx_seq_one_letter_code
_entity_poly.pdbx_strand_id
1 'polypeptide(L)'
;MNNKLDLQTLATRAAQSSGFSAEQAEVFGRAAQWHVAEERDCDALLMALADTRDSPILRLPLMLTDLMAACAALSGTAELTLNPKDSHLAPSYARLLPVHLAECEVVQRAEQLRLRITTDATQSSEMQMTHVIPPSELIQRLKQIARSAGL
;
A
#
# COMPACT_ATOMS: atom_id res chain seq x y z
N MET A 1 26.75 -12.46 10.69
CA MET A 1 25.69 -12.99 9.80
C MET A 1 24.69 -11.88 9.54
N ASN A 2 24.83 -11.16 8.42
CA ASN A 2 23.91 -10.08 8.04
C ASN A 2 22.66 -10.69 7.42
N ASN A 3 21.64 -10.93 8.26
CA ASN A 3 20.32 -11.33 7.79
C ASN A 3 19.66 -10.09 7.15
N LYS A 4 19.97 -9.83 5.87
CA LYS A 4 19.27 -8.85 5.03
C LYS A 4 17.86 -9.39 4.80
N LEU A 5 16.97 -9.25 5.79
CA LEU A 5 15.55 -9.34 5.50
C LEU A 5 15.22 -8.21 4.52
N ASP A 6 14.65 -8.57 3.38
CA ASP A 6 14.07 -7.61 2.46
C ASP A 6 12.88 -6.88 3.14
N LEU A 7 12.62 -5.64 2.71
CA LEU A 7 11.60 -4.77 3.31
C LEU A 7 10.21 -5.41 3.28
N GLN A 8 9.84 -6.04 2.16
CA GLN A 8 8.54 -6.69 2.02
C GLN A 8 8.36 -7.77 3.09
N THR A 9 9.31 -8.70 3.21
CA THR A 9 9.24 -9.79 4.20
C THR A 9 9.12 -9.24 5.62
N LEU A 10 9.85 -8.17 5.94
CA LEU A 10 9.79 -7.57 7.26
C LEU A 10 8.44 -6.87 7.52
N ALA A 11 7.92 -6.11 6.56
CA ALA A 11 6.63 -5.44 6.64
C ALA A 11 5.47 -6.45 6.73
N THR A 12 5.52 -7.54 5.96
CA THR A 12 4.57 -8.66 6.05
C THR A 12 4.56 -9.25 7.45
N ARG A 13 5.74 -9.55 8.03
CA ARG A 13 5.81 -10.10 9.40
C ARG A 13 5.29 -9.13 10.45
N ALA A 14 5.56 -7.83 10.30
CA ALA A 14 5.05 -6.81 11.20
C ALA A 14 3.51 -6.74 11.14
N ALA A 15 2.92 -6.80 9.94
CA ALA A 15 1.47 -6.84 9.78
C ALA A 15 0.84 -8.11 10.39
N GLN A 16 1.41 -9.29 10.13
CA GLN A 16 0.95 -10.54 10.78
C GLN A 16 1.00 -10.42 12.30
N SER A 17 2.10 -9.89 12.84
CA SER A 17 2.29 -9.69 14.29
C SER A 17 1.33 -8.67 14.89
N SER A 18 0.80 -7.76 14.06
CA SER A 18 -0.21 -6.79 14.48
C SER A 18 -1.62 -7.38 14.50
N GLY A 19 -1.83 -8.59 13.94
CA GLY A 19 -3.11 -9.29 13.93
C GLY A 19 -3.84 -9.30 12.59
N PHE A 20 -3.20 -8.86 11.50
CA PHE A 20 -3.76 -8.99 10.15
C PHE A 20 -3.65 -10.42 9.61
N SER A 21 -4.54 -10.81 8.71
CA SER A 21 -4.46 -12.12 8.05
C SER A 21 -3.19 -12.24 7.20
N ALA A 22 -2.78 -13.48 6.89
CA ALA A 22 -1.59 -13.72 6.08
C ALA A 22 -1.66 -13.01 4.71
N GLU A 23 -2.84 -13.04 4.07
CA GLU A 23 -3.10 -12.37 2.79
C GLU A 23 -3.02 -10.84 2.92
N GLN A 24 -3.69 -10.26 3.92
CA GLN A 24 -3.66 -8.81 4.18
C GLN A 24 -2.23 -8.32 4.43
N ALA A 25 -1.47 -9.08 5.22
CA ALA A 25 -0.09 -8.77 5.53
C ALA A 25 0.82 -8.86 4.30
N GLU A 26 0.61 -9.83 3.42
CA GLU A 26 1.40 -9.96 2.20
C GLU A 26 1.15 -8.79 1.24
N VAL A 27 -0.12 -8.41 1.04
CA VAL A 27 -0.49 -7.24 0.24
C VAL A 27 0.15 -5.97 0.81
N PHE A 28 0.08 -5.78 2.14
CA PHE A 28 0.75 -4.66 2.81
C PHE A 28 2.26 -4.67 2.59
N GLY A 29 2.93 -5.82 2.69
CA GLY A 29 4.37 -5.92 2.45
C GLY A 29 4.77 -5.47 1.05
N ARG A 30 4.00 -5.85 0.02
CA ARG A 30 4.25 -5.39 -1.36
C ARG A 30 3.98 -3.89 -1.52
N ALA A 31 2.90 -3.38 -0.93
CA ALA A 31 2.60 -1.95 -0.95
C ALA A 31 3.69 -1.12 -0.24
N ALA A 32 4.23 -1.63 0.88
CA ALA A 32 5.31 -0.99 1.63
C ALA A 32 6.58 -0.83 0.78
N GLN A 33 6.89 -1.81 -0.07
CA GLN A 33 8.02 -1.70 -0.98
C GLN A 33 7.85 -0.59 -2.02
N TRP A 34 6.67 -0.48 -2.64
CA TRP A 34 6.35 0.65 -3.53
C TRP A 34 6.32 1.99 -2.80
N HIS A 35 5.88 2.00 -1.55
CA HIS A 35 5.84 3.19 -0.74
C HIS A 35 7.24 3.77 -0.52
N VAL A 36 8.18 2.92 -0.11
CA VAL A 36 9.59 3.32 0.07
C VAL A 36 10.28 3.58 -1.26
N ALA A 37 9.97 2.83 -2.33
CA ALA A 37 10.58 3.01 -3.65
C ALA A 37 10.30 4.40 -4.25
N GLU A 38 9.12 4.94 -3.96
CA GLU A 38 8.71 6.28 -4.41
C GLU A 38 8.96 7.35 -3.33
N GLU A 39 9.87 7.08 -2.39
CA GLU A 39 10.35 8.03 -1.36
C GLU A 39 9.22 8.69 -0.54
N ARG A 40 8.13 7.95 -0.31
CA ARG A 40 6.98 8.44 0.45
C ARG A 40 7.23 8.39 1.95
N ASP A 41 6.38 9.11 2.68
CA ASP A 41 6.44 9.23 4.14
C ASP A 41 6.23 7.87 4.84
N CYS A 42 7.34 7.30 5.30
CA CYS A 42 7.38 5.99 5.92
C CYS A 42 6.59 5.88 7.22
N ASP A 43 6.27 7.00 7.89
CA ASP A 43 5.44 6.98 9.11
C ASP A 43 4.03 6.46 8.82
N ALA A 44 3.52 6.66 7.60
CA ALA A 44 2.24 6.11 7.16
C ALA A 44 2.19 4.57 7.25
N LEU A 45 3.31 3.89 6.99
CA LEU A 45 3.41 2.44 7.11
C LEU A 45 3.28 2.00 8.57
N LEU A 46 3.90 2.74 9.49
CA LEU A 46 3.84 2.44 10.93
C LEU A 46 2.45 2.74 11.50
N MET A 47 1.83 3.85 11.06
CA MET A 47 0.47 4.20 11.47
C MET A 47 -0.55 3.15 11.03
N ALA A 48 -0.41 2.58 9.83
CA ALA A 48 -1.31 1.53 9.35
C ALA A 48 -1.26 0.24 10.18
N LEU A 49 -0.14 -0.01 10.86
CA LEU A 49 0.04 -1.16 11.74
C LEU A 49 -0.51 -0.92 13.16
N ALA A 50 -0.75 0.34 13.55
CA ALA A 50 -1.08 0.70 14.93
C ALA A 50 -2.54 0.44 15.34
N ASP A 51 -3.50 0.62 14.43
CA ASP A 51 -4.92 0.36 14.69
C ASP A 51 -5.50 -0.63 13.69
N THR A 52 -5.53 -1.91 14.08
CA THR A 52 -5.98 -2.99 13.20
C THR A 52 -7.47 -2.99 12.92
N ARG A 53 -8.28 -2.23 13.68
CA ARG A 53 -9.73 -2.13 13.44
C ARG A 53 -10.07 -1.02 12.44
N ASP A 54 -9.19 -0.04 12.30
CA ASP A 54 -9.38 1.13 11.44
C ASP A 54 -8.15 1.38 10.55
N SER A 55 -7.62 0.32 9.94
CA SER A 55 -6.40 0.35 9.13
C SER A 55 -6.65 0.47 7.62
N PRO A 56 -5.81 1.23 6.88
CA PRO A 56 -5.75 1.19 5.42
C PRO A 56 -5.52 -0.23 4.87
N ILE A 57 -4.87 -1.12 5.64
CA ILE A 57 -4.62 -2.52 5.26
C ILE A 57 -5.93 -3.28 5.00
N LEU A 58 -7.01 -2.93 5.70
CA LEU A 58 -8.34 -3.52 5.50
C LEU A 58 -9.10 -2.85 4.36
N ARG A 59 -9.05 -1.52 4.28
CA ARG A 59 -9.92 -0.72 3.40
C ARG A 59 -9.43 -0.63 1.96
N LEU A 60 -8.12 -0.41 1.77
CA LEU A 60 -7.56 -0.11 0.45
C LEU A 60 -7.75 -1.26 -0.55
N PRO A 61 -7.56 -2.55 -0.21
CA PRO A 61 -7.79 -3.64 -1.16
C PRO A 61 -9.22 -3.66 -1.73
N LEU A 62 -10.22 -3.45 -0.88
CA LEU A 62 -11.63 -3.40 -1.29
C LEU A 62 -11.91 -2.17 -2.16
N MET A 63 -11.48 -0.99 -1.70
CA MET A 63 -11.67 0.27 -2.41
C MET A 63 -11.02 0.27 -3.79
N LEU A 64 -9.84 -0.34 -3.95
CA LEU A 64 -9.18 -0.46 -5.24
C LEU A 64 -9.85 -1.47 -6.17
N THR A 65 -10.48 -2.52 -5.62
CA THR A 65 -11.28 -3.45 -6.41
C THR A 65 -12.47 -2.72 -7.04
N ASP A 66 -13.17 -1.90 -6.25
CA ASP A 66 -14.26 -1.06 -6.74
C ASP A 66 -13.77 -0.02 -7.76
N LEU A 67 -12.61 0.59 -7.51
CA LEU A 67 -12.03 1.57 -8.41
C LEU A 67 -11.67 0.97 -9.78
N MET A 68 -11.10 -0.24 -9.80
CA MET A 68 -10.82 -0.94 -11.06
C MET A 68 -12.09 -1.31 -11.82
N ALA A 69 -13.11 -1.78 -11.13
CA ALA A 69 -14.40 -2.08 -11.76
C ALA A 69 -14.99 -0.82 -12.41
N ALA A 70 -14.90 0.33 -11.73
CA ALA A 70 -15.31 1.61 -12.28
C ALA A 70 -14.47 2.04 -13.50
N CYS A 71 -13.14 1.90 -13.46
CA CYS A 71 -12.29 2.19 -14.62
C CYS A 71 -12.63 1.34 -15.84
N ALA A 72 -12.89 0.04 -15.64
CA ALA A 72 -13.28 -0.86 -16.72
C ALA A 72 -14.63 -0.44 -17.34
N ALA A 73 -15.60 -0.02 -16.52
CA ALA A 73 -16.89 0.46 -16.99
C ALA A 73 -16.81 1.80 -17.73
N LEU A 74 -15.88 2.69 -17.32
CA LEU A 74 -15.69 4.02 -17.89
C LEU A 74 -14.64 4.09 -19.00
N SER A 75 -14.00 2.96 -19.33
CA SER A 75 -12.93 2.87 -20.35
C SER A 75 -11.77 3.85 -20.12
N GLY A 76 -11.32 4.02 -18.86
CA GLY A 76 -10.12 4.80 -18.59
C GLY A 76 -9.97 5.30 -17.15
N THR A 77 -10.64 6.41 -16.83
CA THR A 77 -10.43 7.15 -15.57
C THR A 77 -11.59 6.97 -14.61
N ALA A 78 -11.29 6.68 -13.35
CA ALA A 78 -12.27 6.69 -12.27
C ALA A 78 -11.74 7.42 -11.03
N GLU A 79 -12.66 7.89 -10.20
CA GLU A 79 -12.38 8.53 -8.92
C GLU A 79 -13.29 7.99 -7.83
N LEU A 80 -12.72 7.55 -6.71
CA LEU A 80 -13.49 7.17 -5.52
C LEU A 80 -13.04 7.98 -4.31
N THR A 81 -14.02 8.29 -3.45
CA THR A 81 -13.77 9.00 -2.18
C THR A 81 -12.89 8.15 -1.28
N LEU A 82 -11.89 8.80 -0.69
CA LEU A 82 -10.87 8.18 0.13
C LEU A 82 -11.07 8.55 1.59
N ASN A 83 -10.93 7.58 2.50
CA ASN A 83 -10.83 7.91 3.92
C ASN A 83 -9.53 8.70 4.12
N PRO A 84 -9.54 9.85 4.84
CA PRO A 84 -8.33 10.65 5.06
C PRO A 84 -7.15 9.85 5.61
N LYS A 85 -7.40 8.83 6.44
CA LYS A 85 -6.38 7.94 7.01
C LYS A 85 -5.67 7.06 5.98
N ASP A 86 -6.26 6.89 4.80
CA ASP A 86 -5.76 6.01 3.75
C ASP A 86 -4.93 6.78 2.69
N SER A 87 -5.01 8.11 2.71
CA SER A 87 -4.43 9.02 1.69
C SER A 87 -2.97 8.76 1.37
N HIS A 88 -2.13 8.58 2.38
CA HIS A 88 -0.70 8.37 2.19
C HIS A 88 -0.37 7.00 1.57
N LEU A 89 -1.17 5.96 1.86
CA LEU A 89 -0.90 4.59 1.39
C LEU A 89 -1.64 4.24 0.08
N ALA A 90 -2.72 4.96 -0.24
CA ALA A 90 -3.55 4.66 -1.40
C ALA A 90 -2.76 4.58 -2.73
N PRO A 91 -1.82 5.50 -3.05
CA PRO A 91 -1.02 5.39 -4.27
C PRO A 91 -0.15 4.14 -4.31
N SER A 92 0.43 3.74 -3.17
CA SER A 92 1.31 2.57 -3.08
C SER A 92 0.53 1.27 -3.22
N TYR A 93 -0.70 1.22 -2.72
CA TYR A 93 -1.61 0.10 -2.97
C TYR A 93 -2.08 0.07 -4.43
N ALA A 94 -2.31 1.23 -5.06
CA ALA A 94 -2.71 1.30 -6.47
C ALA A 94 -1.65 0.70 -7.40
N ARG A 95 -0.36 0.80 -7.07
CA ARG A 95 0.73 0.13 -7.81
C ARG A 95 0.63 -1.40 -7.85
N LEU A 96 -0.17 -2.01 -6.97
CA LEU A 96 -0.39 -3.45 -6.95
C LEU A 96 -1.46 -3.92 -7.93
N LEU A 97 -2.18 -3.00 -8.58
CA LEU A 97 -3.23 -3.37 -9.51
C LEU A 97 -2.64 -4.06 -10.76
N PRO A 98 -3.31 -5.08 -11.31
CA PRO A 98 -2.86 -5.83 -12.48
C PRO A 98 -3.08 -5.08 -13.80
N VAL A 99 -2.92 -3.76 -13.81
CA VAL A 99 -3.12 -2.87 -14.97
C VAL A 99 -2.06 -1.79 -14.99
N HIS A 100 -1.69 -1.31 -16.17
CA HIS A 100 -0.84 -0.13 -16.26
C HIS A 100 -1.61 1.11 -15.79
N LEU A 101 -1.05 1.85 -14.84
CA LEU A 101 -1.58 3.13 -14.40
C LEU A 101 -0.87 4.24 -15.17
N ALA A 102 -1.58 4.88 -16.10
CA ALA A 102 -1.11 6.08 -16.76
C ALA A 102 -1.02 7.25 -15.77
N GLU A 103 -2.00 7.35 -14.87
CA GLU A 103 -2.04 8.35 -13.80
C GLU A 103 -2.57 7.75 -12.50
N CYS A 104 -2.02 8.19 -11.37
CA CYS A 104 -2.51 7.86 -10.04
C CYS A 104 -2.22 9.02 -9.10
N GLU A 105 -3.28 9.69 -8.65
CA GLU A 105 -3.16 10.88 -7.81
C GLU A 105 -4.24 10.91 -6.73
N VAL A 106 -3.87 11.43 -5.56
CA VAL A 106 -4.83 11.82 -4.53
C VAL A 106 -5.23 13.26 -4.82
N VAL A 107 -6.51 13.49 -5.14
CA VAL A 107 -7.04 14.81 -5.47
C VAL A 107 -8.02 15.29 -4.41
N GLN A 108 -8.04 16.59 -4.18
CA GLN A 108 -9.06 17.24 -3.37
C GLN A 108 -10.25 17.65 -4.27
N ARG A 109 -11.45 17.25 -3.88
CA ARG A 109 -12.72 17.69 -4.48
C ARG A 109 -13.62 18.24 -3.38
N ALA A 110 -13.86 19.55 -3.39
CA ALA A 110 -14.47 20.25 -2.25
C ALA A 110 -13.72 19.91 -0.96
N GLU A 111 -14.40 19.38 0.05
CA GLU A 111 -13.83 19.00 1.36
C GLU A 111 -13.44 17.51 1.45
N GLN A 112 -13.41 16.78 0.34
CA GLN A 112 -13.12 15.33 0.33
C GLN A 112 -11.88 14.99 -0.49
N LEU A 113 -11.04 14.12 0.08
CA LEU A 113 -9.95 13.46 -0.63
C LEU A 113 -10.52 12.33 -1.49
N ARG A 114 -10.02 12.20 -2.71
CA ARG A 114 -10.37 11.12 -3.64
C ARG A 114 -9.10 10.53 -4.22
N LEU A 115 -9.09 9.22 -4.46
CA LEU A 115 -8.06 8.61 -5.30
C LEU A 115 -8.60 8.60 -6.74
N ARG A 116 -7.86 9.26 -7.63
CA ARG A 116 -8.06 9.17 -9.07
C ARG A 116 -7.04 8.22 -9.65
N ILE A 117 -7.50 7.30 -10.50
CA ILE A 117 -6.61 6.53 -11.37
C ILE A 117 -7.07 6.61 -12.81
N THR A 118 -6.11 6.59 -13.72
CA THR A 118 -6.32 6.42 -15.16
C THR A 118 -5.58 5.16 -15.59
N THR A 119 -6.30 4.19 -16.13
CA THR A 119 -5.72 2.92 -16.60
C THR A 119 -5.48 2.95 -18.10
N ASP A 120 -4.33 2.45 -18.56
CA ASP A 120 -4.10 2.18 -19.98
C ASP A 120 -4.45 0.72 -20.28
N ALA A 121 -5.57 0.50 -20.98
CA ALA A 121 -6.02 -0.84 -21.34
C ALA A 121 -5.15 -1.51 -22.42
N THR A 122 -4.25 -0.76 -23.07
CA THR A 122 -3.37 -1.27 -24.13
C THR A 122 -2.04 -1.79 -23.60
N GLN A 123 -1.72 -1.52 -22.34
CA GLN A 123 -0.46 -1.92 -21.70
C GLN A 123 -0.71 -2.81 -20.49
N SER A 124 -0.11 -3.99 -20.52
CA SER A 124 -0.02 -4.86 -19.33
C SER A 124 1.03 -4.28 -18.36
N SER A 125 0.74 -4.28 -17.07
CA SER A 125 1.74 -3.92 -16.05
C SER A 125 2.72 -5.08 -15.86
N GLU A 126 4.00 -4.85 -16.18
CA GLU A 126 5.07 -5.69 -15.65
C GLU A 126 5.40 -5.25 -14.23
N MET A 127 5.08 -6.07 -13.23
CA MET A 127 5.50 -5.83 -11.84
C MET A 127 7.02 -6.05 -11.71
N GLN A 128 7.81 -5.06 -12.04
CA GLN A 128 9.24 -5.06 -11.70
C GLN A 128 9.42 -4.50 -10.29
N MET A 129 9.71 -5.39 -9.35
CA MET A 129 10.03 -5.00 -7.98
C MET A 129 11.39 -4.31 -7.94
N THR A 130 11.39 -3.03 -7.61
CA THR A 130 12.64 -2.26 -7.42
C THR A 130 13.25 -2.62 -6.07
N HIS A 131 14.55 -2.93 -6.05
CA HIS A 131 15.28 -3.10 -4.80
C HIS A 131 15.48 -1.73 -4.14
N VAL A 132 14.90 -1.54 -2.96
CA VAL A 132 14.97 -0.29 -2.21
C VAL A 132 15.87 -0.43 -1.00
N ILE A 133 16.52 0.66 -0.60
CA ILE A 133 17.23 0.76 0.68
C ILE A 133 16.32 1.52 1.65
N PRO A 134 15.58 0.82 2.52
CA PRO A 134 14.68 1.46 3.47
C PRO A 134 15.45 2.25 4.54
N PRO A 135 14.88 3.35 5.07
CA PRO A 135 15.45 4.06 6.22
C PRO A 135 15.70 3.11 7.39
N SER A 136 16.84 3.26 8.07
CA SER A 136 17.21 2.38 9.19
C SER A 136 16.21 2.42 10.34
N GLU A 137 15.61 3.57 10.58
CA GLU A 137 14.58 3.76 11.60
C GLU A 137 13.33 2.92 11.30
N LEU A 138 12.81 2.99 10.06
CA LEU A 138 11.68 2.16 9.62
C LEU A 138 11.99 0.67 9.87
N ILE A 139 13.19 0.22 9.49
CA ILE A 139 13.61 -1.17 9.69
C ILE A 139 13.64 -1.56 11.17
N GLN A 140 14.13 -0.68 12.04
CA GLN A 140 14.16 -0.94 13.48
C GLN A 140 12.74 -1.04 14.05
N ARG A 141 11.84 -0.13 13.65
CA ARG A 141 10.44 -0.11 14.11
C ARG A 141 9.67 -1.34 13.63
N LEU A 142 9.78 -1.70 12.35
CA LEU A 142 9.17 -2.93 11.83
C LEU A 142 9.73 -4.19 12.50
N LYS A 143 11.03 -4.24 12.81
CA LYS A 143 11.62 -5.34 13.59
C LYS A 143 11.07 -5.42 15.01
N GLN A 144 10.80 -4.29 15.66
CA GLN A 144 10.18 -4.28 16.99
C GLN A 144 8.76 -4.85 16.93
N ILE A 145 7.94 -4.39 16.00
CA ILE A 145 6.56 -4.87 15.81
C ILE A 145 6.53 -6.35 15.43
N ALA A 146 7.41 -6.79 14.51
CA ALA A 146 7.47 -8.19 14.08
C ALA A 146 7.91 -9.16 15.20
N ARG A 147 8.44 -8.66 16.33
CA ARG A 147 8.85 -9.48 17.47
C ARG A 147 7.79 -9.53 18.58
N SER A 148 6.88 -8.56 18.65
CA SER A 148 5.92 -8.46 19.76
C SER A 148 4.84 -9.53 19.75
N ALA A 149 4.66 -10.28 18.66
CA ALA A 149 3.74 -11.42 18.58
C ALA A 149 4.38 -12.78 18.95
N GLY A 150 5.64 -12.80 19.37
CA GLY A 150 6.38 -14.01 19.75
C GLY A 150 6.28 -14.39 21.23
N LEU A 151 5.20 -14.03 21.93
CA LEU A 151 4.91 -14.45 23.31
C LEU A 151 3.79 -15.48 23.35
#